data_AF-A0A954CPP9-F1
#
_entry.id   AF-A0A954CPP9-F1
#
_cell.length_a   1.000
_cell.length_b   1.000
_cell.length_c   1.000
_cell.angle_alpha   90.00
_cell.angle_beta   90.00
_cell.angle_gamma   90.00
#
_symmetry.space_group_name_H-M   'P 1'
#
loop_
_entity.id
_entity.type
_entity.pdbx_description
1 polymer ?
#
loop_
_entity_poly.entity_id
_entity_poly.type
_entity_poly.pdbx_seq_one_letter_code
_entity_poly.pdbx_strand_id
1 'polypeptide(L)' 'MGVQVEICVDRVADAIAATAAGVDRIEFCAGLGDAGGVTPSAGSIRAVRAV' A
#
# COMPACT_ATOMS: atom_id res chain seq x y z
N MET A 1 9.62 16.55 16.23
CA MET A 1 10.12 16.08 14.93
C MET A 1 10.15 14.56 15.00
N GLY A 2 9.24 13.86 14.30
CA GLY A 2 9.12 12.40 14.32
C GLY A 2 9.65 11.77 13.03
N VAL A 3 9.95 10.47 13.07
CA VAL A 3 10.28 9.69 11.87
C VAL A 3 8.98 9.39 11.13
N GLN A 4 8.96 9.61 9.81
CA GLN A 4 7.85 9.16 8.97
C GLN A 4 8.06 7.69 8.56
N VAL A 5 7.00 6.90 8.69
CA VAL A 5 6.96 5.48 8.31
C VAL A 5 6.08 5.31 7.07
N GLU A 6 6.68 4.80 6.01
CA GLU A 6 5.98 4.33 4.81
C GLU A 6 6.08 2.82 4.71
N ILE A 7 5.01 2.17 4.24
CA ILE A 7 5.00 0.74 3.93
C ILE A 7 4.57 0.52 2.48
N CYS A 8 5.35 -0.30 1.77
CA CYS A 8 4.99 -0.83 0.45
C CYS A 8 4.12 -2.08 0.60
N VAL A 9 2.95 -2.09 -0.02
CA VAL A 9 2.00 -3.22 0.02
C VAL A 9 1.40 -3.47 -1.36
N ASP A 10 0.96 -4.70 -1.64
CA ASP A 10 0.34 -5.07 -2.92
C ASP A 10 -1.07 -5.68 -2.82
N ARG A 11 -1.63 -5.72 -1.60
CA ARG A 11 -3.02 -6.15 -1.34
C ARG A 11 -3.80 -5.08 -0.58
N VAL A 12 -5.09 -4.92 -0.92
CA VAL A 12 -5.99 -3.98 -0.23
C VAL A 12 -6.07 -4.28 1.27
N ALA A 13 -6.13 -5.56 1.65
CA ALA A 13 -6.16 -5.97 3.05
C ALA A 13 -4.93 -5.50 3.84
N ASP A 14 -3.75 -5.46 3.21
CA ASP A 14 -2.52 -4.99 3.86
C ASP A 14 -2.49 -3.48 3.96
N ALA A 15 -3.03 -2.77 2.97
CA ALA A 15 -3.21 -1.33 3.05
C ALA A 15 -4.12 -0.94 4.23
N ILE A 16 -5.23 -1.66 4.43
CA ILE A 16 -6.11 -1.48 5.59
C ILE A 16 -5.36 -1.74 6.90
N ALA A 17 -4.63 -2.85 6.98
CA ALA A 17 -3.88 -3.22 8.17
C ALA A 17 -2.78 -2.19 8.50
N ALA A 18 -2.06 -1.69 7.48
CA ALA A 18 -1.04 -0.66 7.64
C ALA A 18 -1.63 0.67 8.12
N THR A 19 -2.75 1.11 7.53
CA THR A 19 -3.48 2.29 7.98
C THR A 19 -3.93 2.13 9.44
N ALA A 20 -4.49 0.98 9.82
CA ALA A 20 -4.89 0.70 11.19
C ALA A 20 -3.72 0.67 12.18
N ALA A 21 -2.52 0.31 11.71
CA ALA A 21 -1.28 0.37 12.49
C ALA A 21 -0.70 1.78 12.63
N GLY A 22 -1.27 2.79 11.95
CA GLY A 22 -0.89 4.19 12.10
C GLY A 22 0.34 4.61 11.30
N VAL A 23 0.60 3.99 10.14
CA VAL A 23 1.67 4.45 9.24
C VAL A 23 1.34 5.81 8.63
N ASP A 24 2.37 6.59 8.31
CA ASP A 24 2.19 7.93 7.72
C ASP A 24 1.82 7.86 6.24
N ARG A 25 2.28 6.81 5.53
CA ARG A 25 2.11 6.69 4.08
C ARG A 25 2.07 5.23 3.62
N ILE A 26 1.35 5.00 2.54
CA ILE A 26 1.31 3.72 1.83
C ILE A 26 1.82 3.93 0.40
N GLU A 27 2.79 3.12 -0.01
CA GLU A 27 3.12 2.89 -1.41
C GLU A 27 2.37 1.64 -1.87
N PHE A 28 1.39 1.81 -2.77
CA PHE A 28 0.61 0.68 -3.27
C PHE A 28 1.16 0.18 -4.62
N CYS A 29 1.59 -1.07 -4.65
CA CYS A 29 2.22 -1.73 -5.79
C CYS A 29 1.40 -2.93 -6.26
N ALA A 30 1.85 -3.58 -7.33
CA ALA A 30 1.45 -4.94 -7.69
C ALA A 30 2.69 -5.81 -7.86
N GLY A 31 2.54 -7.14 -7.68
CA GLY A 31 3.62 -8.11 -7.92
C GLY A 31 4.86 -7.86 -7.05
N LEU A 32 4.68 -7.47 -5.79
CA LEU A 32 5.80 -7.07 -4.93
C LEU A 32 6.77 -8.25 -4.69
N GLY A 33 6.23 -9.46 -4.52
CA GLY A 33 7.03 -10.67 -4.30
C GLY A 33 7.81 -11.16 -5.53
N ASP A 34 7.24 -11.01 -6.73
CA ASP A 34 7.80 -11.63 -7.95
C ASP A 34 8.55 -10.63 -8.85
N ALA A 35 8.09 -9.39 -8.91
CA ALA A 35 8.62 -8.34 -9.80
C ALA A 35 9.26 -7.18 -9.02
N GLY A 36 9.25 -7.22 -7.68
CA GLY A 36 9.79 -6.16 -6.83
C GLY A 36 8.93 -4.90 -6.75
N GLY A 37 7.70 -4.95 -7.28
CA GLY A 37 6.78 -3.83 -7.34
C GLY A 37 6.65 -3.23 -8.75
N VAL A 38 5.45 -3.31 -9.30
CA VAL A 38 5.08 -2.68 -10.58
C VAL A 38 3.80 -1.87 -10.43
N THR A 39 3.48 -1.06 -11.44
CA THR A 39 2.27 -0.25 -11.48
C THR A 39 1.02 -1.13 -11.29
N PRO A 40 0.22 -0.91 -10.24
CA PRO A 40 -1.00 -1.66 -10.01
C PRO A 40 -2.10 -1.30 -11.02
N SER A 41 -3.09 -2.18 -11.13
CA SER A 41 -4.26 -1.91 -11.97
C SER A 41 -5.04 -0.68 -11.45
N ALA A 42 -5.69 0.05 -12.35
CA ALA A 42 -6.54 1.18 -11.96
C ALA A 42 -7.69 0.75 -11.02
N GLY A 43 -8.18 -0.49 -11.14
CA GLY A 43 -9.21 -1.05 -10.27
C GLY A 43 -8.71 -1.24 -8.83
N SER A 44 -7.52 -1.80 -8.66
CA SER A 44 -6.92 -1.98 -7.33
C SER A 44 -6.54 -0.64 -6.68
N ILE A 45 -6.06 0.34 -7.46
CA ILE A 45 -5.84 1.71 -6.95
C ILE A 45 -7.15 2.31 -6.42
N ARG A 46 -8.26 2.20 -7.18
CA ARG A 46 -9.57 2.69 -6.71
C ARG A 46 -10.03 1.98 -5.44
N ALA A 47 -9.82 0.67 -5.36
CA ALA A 47 -10.18 -0.11 -4.18
C ALA A 47 -9.40 0.33 -2.93
N VAL A 48 -8.09 0.55 -3.04
CA VAL A 48 -7.25 1.03 -1.92
C VAL A 48 -7.61 2.46 -1.51
N ARG A 49 -8.00 3.33 -2.45
CA ARG A 49 -8.41 4.70 -2.10
C ARG A 49 -9.79 4.78 -1.45
N ALA A 50 -10.56 3.70 -1.46
CA ALA A 50 -11.89 3.65 -0.87
C ALA A 50 -11.90 3.11 0.57
N VAL A 51 -10.73 2.77 1.11
CA VAL A 51 -10.56 2.28 2.48
C VAL A 51 -9.93 3.31 3.41
#